data_AF-C7M9U5-F1
#
_entry.id   AF-C7M9U5-F1
#
_cell.length_a   1.000
_cell.length_b   1.000
_cell.length_c   1.000
_cell.angle_alpha   90.00
_cell.angle_beta   90.00
_cell.angle_gamma   90.00
#
_symmetry.space_group_name_H-M   'P 1'
#
loop_
_entity.id
_entity.type
_entity.pdbx_description
1 polymer ?
#
loop_
_entity_poly.entity_id
_entity_poly.type
_entity_poly.pdbx_seq_one_letter_code
_entity_poly.pdbx_strand_id
1 'polypeptide(L)'
;MISIRQALAMELRLNSGRFGASAALCVLCLVVALLVVDSLMAVLPLWAALAWYRYGRADTAERDELRASLGLSRADRVRGRVALIAVETALLILTSSLWLLLAPALSLETTIGAGPTVTFSGPPGLPAVVLILAGALQSAFVLLITAIVVGEECTIRRPGIGMAVVSVLVYLVAGLLSTLLWIPVGMLEVSAATAVPWLFGSAAVLAGCAVLALVLRRRVRAWIGRLDAGTADCARMGA
;
A
#
# COMPACT_ATOMS: atom_id res chain seq x y z
N MET A 1 -4.07 -4.73 26.98
CA MET A 1 -4.00 -4.53 25.52
C MET A 1 -3.99 -3.04 25.24
N ILE A 2 -2.98 -2.56 24.52
CA ILE A 2 -2.86 -1.15 24.16
C ILE A 2 -3.80 -0.84 22.98
N SER A 3 -4.33 0.39 22.90
CA SER A 3 -5.19 0.78 21.77
C SER A 3 -4.37 0.84 20.46
N ILE A 4 -5.01 0.56 19.32
CA ILE A 4 -4.34 0.63 18.00
C ILE A 4 -3.70 2.00 17.76
N ARG A 5 -4.31 3.08 18.25
CA ARG A 5 -3.77 4.44 18.14
C ARG A 5 -2.46 4.60 18.90
N GLN A 6 -2.38 4.08 20.12
CA GLN A 6 -1.16 4.13 20.92
C GLN A 6 -0.06 3.26 20.31
N ALA A 7 -0.39 2.05 19.85
CA ALA A 7 0.55 1.18 19.16
C ALA A 7 1.09 1.82 17.86
N LEU A 8 0.22 2.47 17.08
CA LEU A 8 0.60 3.24 15.90
C LEU A 8 1.52 4.40 16.26
N ALA A 9 1.16 5.23 17.23
CA ALA A 9 1.96 6.39 17.64
C ALA A 9 3.37 5.99 18.07
N MET A 10 3.47 4.83 18.72
CA MET A 10 4.74 4.29 19.20
C MET A 10 5.60 3.72 18.08
N GLU A 11 5.03 2.94 17.16
CA GLU A 11 5.73 2.47 15.95
C GLU A 11 6.13 3.64 15.03
N LEU A 12 5.31 4.70 14.95
CA LEU A 12 5.62 5.91 14.21
C LEU A 12 6.80 6.66 14.83
N ARG A 13 6.90 6.75 16.17
CA ARG A 13 8.08 7.34 16.83
C ARG A 13 9.34 6.54 16.56
N LEU A 14 9.28 5.21 16.63
CA LEU A 14 10.42 4.32 16.38
C LEU A 14 10.88 4.32 14.91
N ASN A 15 9.99 4.68 13.99
CA ASN A 15 10.27 4.72 12.56
C ASN A 15 10.06 6.10 11.94
N SER A 16 10.15 7.16 12.74
CA SER A 16 9.90 8.54 12.29
C SER A 16 10.80 8.94 11.14
N GLY A 17 12.07 8.52 11.15
CA GLY A 17 13.01 8.75 10.04
C GLY A 17 12.59 8.07 8.73
N ARG A 18 12.03 6.84 8.78
CA ARG A 18 11.58 6.13 7.58
C ARG A 18 10.29 6.68 7.02
N PHE A 19 9.35 7.01 7.91
CA PHE A 19 8.12 7.67 7.53
C PHE A 19 8.41 9.08 6.98
N GLY A 20 9.32 9.81 7.63
CA GLY A 20 9.82 11.10 7.19
C GLY A 20 10.50 11.03 5.82
N ALA A 21 11.26 9.96 5.53
CA ALA A 21 11.81 9.74 4.19
C ALA A 21 10.72 9.56 3.12
N SER A 22 9.62 8.88 3.45
CA SER A 22 8.48 8.73 2.53
C SER A 22 7.74 10.06 2.33
N ALA A 23 7.56 10.86 3.38
CA ALA A 23 7.00 12.21 3.27
C ALA A 23 7.92 13.15 2.45
N ALA A 24 9.22 13.09 2.68
CA ALA A 24 10.21 13.83 1.90
C ALA A 24 10.21 13.39 0.43
N LEU A 25 10.06 12.09 0.16
CA LEU A 25 9.92 11.56 -1.19
C LEU A 25 8.65 12.11 -1.87
N CYS A 26 7.51 12.16 -1.17
CA CYS A 26 6.30 12.80 -1.69
C CYS A 26 6.54 14.27 -2.09
N VAL A 27 7.16 15.05 -1.19
CA VAL A 27 7.47 16.46 -1.46
C VAL A 27 8.45 16.60 -2.63
N LEU A 28 9.50 15.78 -2.67
CA LEU A 28 10.47 15.77 -3.76
C LEU A 28 9.80 15.45 -5.09
N CYS A 29 8.96 14.42 -5.15
CA CYS A 29 8.21 14.06 -6.34
C CYS A 29 7.32 15.23 -6.80
N LEU A 30 6.62 15.91 -5.88
CA LEU A 30 5.81 17.08 -6.21
C LEU A 30 6.66 18.23 -6.76
N VAL A 31 7.78 18.56 -6.12
CA VAL A 31 8.68 19.64 -6.56
C VAL A 31 9.26 19.32 -7.94
N VAL A 32 9.73 18.10 -8.16
CA VAL A 32 10.28 17.69 -9.46
C VAL A 32 9.18 17.65 -10.53
N ALA A 33 7.96 17.23 -10.19
CA ALA A 33 6.84 17.22 -11.12
C ALA A 33 6.41 18.64 -11.52
N LEU A 34 6.51 19.62 -10.60
CA LEU A 34 6.25 21.03 -10.89
C LEU A 34 7.32 21.67 -11.77
N LEU A 35 8.58 21.25 -11.63
CA LEU A 35 9.73 21.95 -12.23
C LEU A 35 10.31 21.25 -13.47
N VAL A 36 10.14 19.94 -13.60
CA VAL A 36 10.88 19.13 -14.57
C VAL A 36 9.99 18.09 -15.27
N VAL A 37 9.50 17.08 -14.53
CA VAL A 37 8.77 15.93 -15.11
C VAL A 37 7.96 15.19 -14.05
N ASP A 38 6.75 14.75 -14.41
CA ASP A 38 5.82 14.07 -13.51
C ASP A 38 6.00 12.55 -13.44
N SER A 39 6.84 11.95 -14.28
CA SER A 39 7.13 10.51 -14.33
C SER A 39 7.56 9.92 -12.98
N LEU A 40 8.17 10.72 -12.11
CA LEU A 40 8.55 10.30 -10.75
C LEU A 40 7.36 9.98 -9.85
N MET A 41 6.14 10.42 -10.18
CA MET A 41 4.94 10.03 -9.44
C MET A 41 4.66 8.53 -9.52
N ALA A 42 5.10 7.86 -10.59
CA ALA A 42 4.99 6.41 -10.73
C ALA A 42 5.90 5.63 -9.75
N VAL A 43 6.88 6.30 -9.12
CA VAL A 43 7.77 5.69 -8.12
C VAL A 43 7.06 5.54 -6.77
N LEU A 44 6.08 6.39 -6.44
CA LEU A 44 5.41 6.39 -5.14
C LEU A 44 4.67 5.07 -4.84
N PRO A 45 3.91 4.46 -5.78
CA PRO A 45 3.30 3.15 -5.57
C PRO A 45 4.32 2.01 -5.42
N LEU A 46 5.43 2.06 -6.16
CA LEU A 46 6.53 1.08 -6.01
C LEU A 46 7.19 1.20 -4.63
N TRP A 47 7.38 2.43 -4.15
CA TRP A 47 7.86 2.68 -2.79
C TRP A 47 6.89 2.15 -1.73
N ALA A 48 5.57 2.30 -1.96
CA ALA A 48 4.53 1.75 -1.11
C ALA A 48 4.57 0.21 -1.08
N ALA A 49 4.81 -0.45 -2.21
CA ALA A 49 4.97 -1.91 -2.28
C ALA A 49 6.17 -2.40 -1.46
N LEU A 50 7.24 -1.59 -1.36
CA LEU A 50 8.42 -1.91 -0.55
C LEU A 50 8.25 -1.62 0.95
N ALA A 51 7.12 -1.04 1.38
CA ALA A 51 6.93 -0.66 2.78
C ALA A 51 7.07 -1.86 3.72
N TRP A 52 6.43 -3.00 3.42
CA TRP A 52 6.53 -4.22 4.23
C TRP A 52 7.98 -4.69 4.41
N TYR A 53 8.76 -4.70 3.33
CA TYR A 53 10.18 -5.03 3.37
C TYR A 53 10.99 -4.02 4.19
N ARG A 54 10.80 -2.71 3.95
CA ARG A 54 11.49 -1.62 4.65
C ARG A 54 11.29 -1.68 6.17
N TYR A 55 10.04 -1.89 6.59
CA TYR A 55 9.68 -2.00 8.00
C TYR A 55 10.03 -3.37 8.61
N GLY A 56 10.08 -4.45 7.81
CA GLY A 56 10.55 -5.75 8.29
C GLY A 56 12.07 -5.80 8.50
N ARG A 57 12.87 -5.21 7.60
CA ARG A 57 14.34 -5.12 7.74
C ARG A 57 14.78 -4.30 8.96
N ALA A 58 13.92 -3.39 9.39
CA ALA A 58 14.12 -2.50 10.52
C ALA A 58 14.24 -3.21 11.87
N ASP A 59 13.87 -4.47 11.93
CA ASP A 59 13.88 -5.24 13.16
C ASP A 59 15.28 -5.76 13.44
N THR A 60 15.86 -5.15 14.47
CA THR A 60 17.13 -5.54 15.08
C THR A 60 16.86 -6.04 16.49
N ALA A 61 17.73 -6.90 17.03
CA ALA A 61 17.60 -7.40 18.41
C ALA A 61 17.50 -6.26 19.43
N GLU A 62 18.33 -5.22 19.27
CA GLU A 62 18.33 -4.01 20.10
C GLU A 62 16.99 -3.25 20.10
N ARG A 63 16.31 -3.18 18.95
CA ARG A 63 14.97 -2.57 18.85
C ARG A 63 13.89 -3.42 19.50
N ASP A 64 14.08 -4.74 19.51
CA ASP A 64 13.15 -5.66 20.15
C ASP A 64 13.29 -5.59 21.68
N GLU A 65 14.50 -5.37 22.19
CA GLU A 65 14.75 -5.07 23.61
C GLU A 65 14.17 -3.71 24.02
N LEU A 66 14.36 -2.66 23.20
CA LEU A 66 13.75 -1.34 23.41
C LEU A 66 12.20 -1.40 23.41
N ARG A 67 11.60 -2.27 22.60
CA ARG A 67 10.14 -2.45 22.59
C ARG A 67 9.65 -3.23 23.81
N ALA A 68 10.42 -4.23 24.25
CA ALA A 68 10.15 -4.98 25.45
C ALA A 68 10.22 -4.10 26.70
N SER A 69 11.23 -3.22 26.79
CA SER A 69 11.36 -2.27 27.91
C SER A 69 10.23 -1.24 27.96
N LEU A 70 9.62 -0.93 26.82
CA LEU A 70 8.45 -0.06 26.73
C LEU A 70 7.11 -0.82 26.91
N GLY A 71 7.13 -2.11 27.25
CA GLY A 71 5.94 -2.91 27.54
C GLY A 71 5.07 -3.23 26.31
N LEU A 72 5.58 -3.09 25.10
CA LEU A 72 4.85 -3.45 23.89
C LEU A 72 4.78 -4.97 23.74
N SER A 73 3.56 -5.50 23.74
CA SER A 73 3.36 -6.89 23.32
C SER A 73 3.72 -7.06 21.84
N ARG A 74 4.18 -8.26 21.45
CA ARG A 74 4.44 -8.61 20.04
C ARG A 74 3.18 -8.43 19.19
N ALA A 75 2.00 -8.70 19.77
CA ALA A 75 0.71 -8.47 19.13
C ALA A 75 0.45 -6.99 18.81
N ASP A 76 0.76 -6.09 19.75
CA ASP A 76 0.57 -4.65 19.58
C ASP A 76 1.56 -4.09 18.54
N ARG A 77 2.79 -4.63 18.48
CA ARG A 77 3.77 -4.32 17.41
C ARG A 77 3.23 -4.64 16.03
N VAL A 78 2.69 -5.84 15.81
CA VAL A 78 2.14 -6.23 14.49
C VAL A 78 1.00 -5.29 14.09
N ARG A 79 0.09 -4.97 15.03
CA ARG A 79 -1.03 -4.04 14.77
C ARG A 79 -0.54 -2.63 14.46
N GLY A 80 0.40 -2.11 15.23
CA GLY A 80 1.01 -0.80 15.01
C GLY A 80 1.72 -0.71 13.66
N ARG A 81 2.47 -1.74 13.28
CA ARG A 81 3.15 -1.82 11.98
C ARG A 81 2.18 -1.85 10.81
N VAL A 82 1.17 -2.70 10.87
CA VAL A 82 0.14 -2.79 9.80
C VAL A 82 -0.54 -1.44 9.63
N ALA A 83 -0.88 -0.77 10.74
CA ALA A 83 -1.49 0.56 10.71
C ALA A 83 -0.52 1.62 10.13
N LEU A 84 0.76 1.59 10.49
CA LEU A 84 1.76 2.53 9.98
C LEU A 84 1.96 2.36 8.47
N ILE A 85 2.09 1.13 8.00
CA ILE A 85 2.19 0.82 6.58
C ILE A 85 0.93 1.28 5.84
N ALA A 86 -0.26 1.03 6.40
CA ALA A 86 -1.51 1.49 5.81
C ALA A 86 -1.53 3.03 5.67
N VAL A 87 -1.12 3.77 6.71
CA VAL A 87 -1.04 5.25 6.65
C VAL A 87 -0.02 5.72 5.61
N GLU A 88 1.17 5.11 5.55
CA GLU A 88 2.19 5.47 4.56
C GLU A 88 1.72 5.17 3.12
N THR A 89 1.13 4.00 2.88
CA THR A 89 0.59 3.65 1.56
C THR A 89 -0.53 4.61 1.14
N ALA A 90 -1.42 5.00 2.07
CA ALA A 90 -2.46 5.98 1.80
C ALA A 90 -1.86 7.35 1.45
N LEU A 91 -0.84 7.82 2.18
CA LEU A 91 -0.14 9.07 1.88
C LEU A 91 0.45 9.08 0.47
N LEU A 92 1.11 7.98 0.07
CA LEU A 92 1.74 7.83 -1.24
C LEU A 92 0.70 7.83 -2.38
N ILE A 93 -0.38 7.05 -2.24
CA ILE A 93 -1.48 7.01 -3.21
C ILE A 93 -2.19 8.36 -3.31
N LEU A 94 -2.43 9.02 -2.18
CA LEU A 94 -3.08 10.34 -2.16
C LEU A 94 -2.20 11.38 -2.85
N THR A 95 -0.89 11.33 -2.65
CA THR A 95 0.05 12.26 -3.29
C THR A 95 0.02 12.11 -4.81
N SER A 96 0.12 10.88 -5.32
CA SER A 96 0.06 10.62 -6.77
C SER A 96 -1.31 10.98 -7.35
N SER A 97 -2.40 10.76 -6.60
CA SER A 97 -3.76 11.10 -7.04
C SER A 97 -4.00 12.61 -7.05
N LEU A 98 -3.49 13.33 -6.04
CA LEU A 98 -3.60 14.78 -5.93
C LEU A 98 -2.85 15.48 -7.06
N TRP A 99 -1.68 14.96 -7.46
CA TRP A 99 -0.94 15.47 -8.60
C TRP A 99 -1.78 15.50 -9.88
N LEU A 100 -2.51 14.42 -10.17
CA LEU A 100 -3.39 14.32 -11.34
C LEU A 100 -4.55 15.33 -11.32
N LEU A 101 -4.91 15.88 -10.16
CA LEU A 101 -5.88 16.97 -10.03
C LEU A 101 -5.23 18.35 -10.17
N LEU A 102 -4.00 18.51 -9.66
CA LEU A 102 -3.30 19.79 -9.63
C LEU A 102 -2.67 20.15 -10.98
N ALA A 103 -2.06 19.19 -11.67
CA ALA A 103 -1.34 19.46 -12.92
C ALA A 103 -2.22 20.11 -14.00
N PRO A 104 -3.46 19.64 -14.28
CA PRO A 104 -4.36 20.32 -15.21
C PRO A 104 -4.76 21.72 -14.74
N ALA A 105 -5.00 21.91 -13.43
CA ALA A 105 -5.34 23.21 -12.86
C ALA A 105 -4.20 24.24 -12.98
N LEU A 106 -2.96 23.76 -13.03
CA LEU A 106 -1.75 24.57 -13.25
C LEU A 106 -1.36 24.67 -14.73
N SER A 107 -2.18 24.13 -15.65
CA SER A 107 -1.88 24.07 -17.09
C SER A 107 -0.54 23.39 -17.42
N LEU A 108 -0.15 22.40 -16.63
CA LEU A 108 1.06 21.62 -16.84
C LEU A 108 0.76 20.41 -17.73
N GLU A 109 1.67 20.12 -18.66
CA GLU A 109 1.62 18.88 -19.43
C GLU A 109 1.94 17.68 -18.51
N THR A 110 1.12 16.64 -18.58
CA THR A 110 1.30 15.41 -17.79
C THR A 110 1.69 14.26 -18.70
N THR A 111 2.80 13.58 -18.40
CA THR A 111 3.17 12.34 -19.08
C THR A 111 2.40 11.13 -18.53
N ILE A 112 1.83 11.26 -17.32
CA ILE A 112 1.03 10.22 -16.67
C ILE A 112 -0.47 10.54 -16.88
N GLY A 113 -1.18 9.64 -17.57
CA GLY A 113 -2.62 9.74 -17.78
C GLY A 113 -3.45 9.22 -16.59
N ALA A 114 -4.64 9.81 -16.38
CA ALA A 114 -5.59 9.31 -15.40
C ALA A 114 -6.26 8.01 -15.89
N GLY A 115 -6.21 6.97 -15.05
CA GLY A 115 -6.97 5.74 -15.27
C GLY A 115 -6.58 4.61 -14.32
N PRO A 116 -7.13 3.39 -14.52
CA PRO A 116 -7.11 2.32 -13.55
C PRO A 116 -5.73 1.70 -13.42
N THR A 117 -4.89 1.80 -14.45
CA THR A 117 -3.46 1.46 -14.39
C THR A 117 -2.68 2.48 -15.20
N VAL A 118 -1.37 2.58 -14.98
CA VAL A 118 -0.44 3.50 -15.69
C VAL A 118 -0.55 3.38 -17.23
N THR A 119 -1.17 2.31 -17.74
CA THR A 119 -1.32 1.98 -19.16
C THR A 119 -2.75 2.14 -19.72
N PHE A 120 -3.77 2.40 -18.90
CA PHE A 120 -5.16 2.51 -19.39
C PHE A 120 -5.67 3.93 -19.15
N SER A 121 -5.75 4.74 -20.21
CA SER A 121 -6.46 6.01 -20.16
C SER A 121 -7.96 5.77 -20.10
N GLY A 122 -8.68 6.50 -19.25
CA GLY A 122 -10.15 6.46 -19.24
C GLY A 122 -10.79 6.97 -20.54
N PRO A 123 -12.05 6.60 -20.82
CA PRO A 123 -12.74 7.04 -22.02
C PRO A 123 -12.94 8.57 -22.02
N PRO A 124 -12.91 9.20 -23.20
CA PRO A 124 -13.21 10.62 -23.33
C PRO A 124 -14.64 10.90 -22.84
N GLY A 125 -14.80 11.94 -22.02
CA GLY A 125 -16.10 12.39 -21.49
C GLY A 125 -16.40 12.01 -20.03
N LEU A 126 -15.58 11.19 -19.39
CA LEU A 126 -15.68 10.96 -17.94
C LEU A 126 -15.04 12.09 -17.13
N PRO A 127 -15.61 12.48 -15.97
CA PRO A 127 -14.97 13.43 -15.07
C PRO A 127 -13.61 12.89 -14.61
N ALA A 128 -12.56 13.72 -14.69
CA ALA A 128 -11.20 13.34 -14.29
C ALA A 128 -11.12 12.78 -12.86
N VAL A 129 -11.95 13.31 -11.95
CA VAL A 129 -12.07 12.83 -10.57
C VAL A 129 -12.46 11.35 -10.49
N VAL A 130 -13.36 10.88 -11.35
CA VAL A 130 -13.79 9.47 -11.38
C VAL A 130 -12.65 8.57 -11.83
N LEU A 131 -11.90 8.98 -12.86
CA LEU A 131 -10.75 8.24 -13.38
C LEU A 131 -9.61 8.15 -12.35
N ILE A 132 -9.36 9.24 -11.63
CA ILE A 132 -8.36 9.30 -10.56
C ILE A 132 -8.76 8.40 -9.39
N LEU A 133 -10.04 8.43 -8.99
CA LEU A 133 -10.55 7.53 -7.94
C LEU A 133 -10.44 6.06 -8.34
N ALA A 134 -10.77 5.71 -9.59
CA ALA A 134 -10.59 4.35 -10.10
C ALA A 134 -9.11 3.91 -10.04
N GLY A 135 -8.19 4.76 -10.46
CA GLY A 135 -6.74 4.50 -10.37
C GLY A 135 -6.23 4.36 -8.93
N ALA A 136 -6.71 5.20 -8.01
CA ALA A 136 -6.37 5.12 -6.59
C ALA A 136 -6.89 3.81 -5.96
N LEU A 137 -8.14 3.43 -6.28
CA LEU A 137 -8.75 2.18 -5.83
C LEU A 137 -7.99 0.97 -6.37
N GLN A 138 -7.61 0.98 -7.65
CA GLN A 138 -6.81 -0.10 -8.23
C GLN A 138 -5.43 -0.20 -7.55
N SER A 139 -4.77 0.93 -7.33
CA SER A 139 -3.47 0.96 -6.64
C SER A 139 -3.58 0.37 -5.23
N ALA A 140 -4.63 0.73 -4.50
CA ALA A 140 -4.93 0.16 -3.19
C ALA A 140 -5.20 -1.35 -3.27
N PHE A 141 -5.96 -1.80 -4.28
CA PHE A 141 -6.25 -3.22 -4.52
C PHE A 141 -4.96 -4.03 -4.71
N VAL A 142 -4.07 -3.59 -5.60
CA VAL A 142 -2.79 -4.24 -5.89
C VAL A 142 -1.87 -4.25 -4.66
N LEU A 143 -1.83 -3.15 -3.90
CA LEU A 143 -1.05 -3.06 -2.67
C LEU A 143 -1.61 -3.96 -1.55
N LEU A 144 -2.92 -4.16 -1.48
CA LEU A 144 -3.54 -5.12 -0.56
C LEU A 144 -3.17 -6.56 -0.90
N ILE A 145 -3.15 -6.94 -2.18
CA ILE A 145 -2.67 -8.25 -2.61
C ILE A 145 -1.21 -8.43 -2.20
N THR A 146 -0.37 -7.44 -2.49
CA THR A 146 1.05 -7.43 -2.12
C THR A 146 1.24 -7.59 -0.61
N ALA A 147 0.42 -6.88 0.19
CA ALA A 147 0.43 -6.98 1.64
C ALA A 147 0.05 -8.38 2.16
N ILE A 148 -0.90 -9.07 1.53
CA ILE A 148 -1.32 -10.41 1.93
C ILE A 148 -0.22 -11.44 1.65
N VAL A 149 0.46 -11.31 0.52
CA VAL A 149 1.52 -12.26 0.11
C VAL A 149 2.79 -12.05 0.93
N VAL A 150 3.26 -10.80 1.04
CA VAL A 150 4.57 -10.48 1.62
C VAL A 150 4.50 -10.16 3.11
N GLY A 151 3.34 -9.74 3.61
CA GLY A 151 3.18 -9.20 4.96
C GLY A 151 3.52 -10.21 6.05
N GLU A 152 3.23 -11.49 5.86
CA GLU A 152 3.52 -12.54 6.85
C GLU A 152 5.02 -12.68 7.11
N GLU A 153 5.81 -12.88 6.06
CA GLU A 153 7.24 -13.09 6.17
C GLU A 153 7.96 -11.84 6.68
N CYS A 154 7.50 -10.65 6.28
CA CYS A 154 8.04 -9.37 6.74
C CYS A 154 7.61 -8.97 8.17
N THR A 155 6.62 -9.66 8.75
CA THR A 155 6.17 -9.42 10.14
C THR A 155 6.70 -10.47 11.12
N ILE A 156 6.81 -11.73 10.68
CA ILE A 156 7.22 -12.84 11.56
C ILE A 156 8.74 -13.01 11.56
N ARG A 157 9.42 -12.75 10.44
CA ARG A 157 10.87 -12.97 10.28
C ARG A 157 11.56 -11.71 9.80
N ARG A 158 12.87 -11.62 10.00
CA ARG A 158 13.70 -10.59 9.37
C ARG A 158 13.83 -10.92 7.88
N PRO A 159 13.26 -10.13 6.96
CA PRO A 159 13.30 -10.46 5.55
C PRO A 159 14.72 -10.37 4.98
N GLY A 160 15.05 -11.30 4.08
CA GLY A 160 16.26 -11.24 3.25
C GLY A 160 16.09 -10.27 2.08
N ILE A 161 17.18 -9.94 1.38
CA ILE A 161 17.16 -9.00 0.22
C ILE A 161 16.19 -9.48 -0.87
N GLY A 162 16.07 -10.81 -1.07
CA GLY A 162 15.14 -11.40 -2.04
C GLY A 162 13.67 -11.00 -1.82
N MET A 163 13.26 -10.66 -0.60
CA MET A 163 11.90 -10.22 -0.30
C MET A 163 11.55 -8.86 -0.91
N ALA A 164 12.54 -7.99 -1.12
CA ALA A 164 12.32 -6.73 -1.84
C ALA A 164 11.91 -7.02 -3.29
N VAL A 165 12.63 -7.94 -3.94
CA VAL A 165 12.36 -8.36 -5.32
C VAL A 165 11.00 -9.04 -5.40
N VAL A 166 10.67 -9.93 -4.46
CA VAL A 166 9.35 -10.58 -4.39
C VAL A 166 8.24 -9.54 -4.23
N SER A 167 8.41 -8.52 -3.38
CA SER A 167 7.39 -7.49 -3.19
C SER A 167 7.12 -6.70 -4.47
N VAL A 168 8.18 -6.32 -5.18
CA VAL A 168 8.06 -5.63 -6.47
C VAL A 168 7.43 -6.55 -7.52
N LEU A 169 7.87 -7.81 -7.60
CA LEU A 169 7.35 -8.77 -8.56
C LEU A 169 5.87 -9.07 -8.32
N VAL A 170 5.45 -9.26 -7.07
CA VAL A 170 4.04 -9.44 -6.70
C VAL A 170 3.23 -8.21 -7.06
N TYR A 171 3.75 -7.01 -6.78
CA TYR A 171 3.07 -5.76 -7.17
C TYR A 171 2.89 -5.66 -8.69
N LEU A 172 3.92 -5.95 -9.47
CA LEU A 172 3.87 -5.92 -10.93
C LEU A 172 2.93 -6.98 -11.51
N VAL A 173 3.02 -8.22 -11.03
CA VAL A 173 2.16 -9.33 -11.48
C VAL A 173 0.71 -9.09 -11.09
N ALA A 174 0.44 -8.64 -9.85
CA ALA A 174 -0.90 -8.28 -9.42
C ALA A 174 -1.43 -7.09 -10.21
N GLY A 175 -0.59 -6.08 -10.50
CA GLY A 175 -0.92 -4.97 -11.38
C GLY A 175 -1.35 -5.44 -12.77
N LEU A 176 -0.54 -6.28 -13.42
CA LEU A 176 -0.85 -6.86 -14.74
C LEU A 176 -2.13 -7.69 -14.71
N LEU A 177 -2.28 -8.61 -13.76
CA LEU A 177 -3.50 -9.43 -13.63
C LEU A 177 -4.74 -8.58 -13.35
N SER A 178 -4.58 -7.49 -12.60
CA SER A 178 -5.67 -6.59 -12.27
C SER A 178 -6.17 -5.80 -13.50
N THR A 179 -5.36 -5.65 -14.56
CA THR A 179 -5.82 -5.09 -15.84
C THR A 179 -6.87 -5.96 -16.52
N LEU A 180 -6.85 -7.29 -16.28
CA LEU A 180 -7.84 -8.22 -16.82
C LEU A 180 -9.26 -7.91 -16.31
N LEU A 181 -9.38 -7.30 -15.13
CA LEU A 181 -10.65 -6.86 -14.56
C LEU A 181 -11.29 -5.72 -15.36
N TRP A 182 -10.48 -4.98 -16.14
CA TRP A 182 -10.91 -3.82 -16.92
C TRP A 182 -11.17 -4.15 -18.39
N ILE A 183 -10.76 -5.33 -18.89
CA ILE A 183 -11.05 -5.80 -20.25
C ILE A 183 -12.56 -5.81 -20.56
N PRO A 184 -13.45 -6.33 -19.68
CA PRO A 184 -14.89 -6.34 -19.95
C PRO A 184 -15.46 -4.92 -20.02
N VAL A 185 -14.90 -3.98 -19.25
CA VAL A 185 -15.29 -2.57 -19.23
C VAL A 185 -14.95 -1.92 -20.58
N GLY A 186 -13.74 -2.14 -21.10
CA GLY A 186 -13.32 -1.64 -22.41
C GLY A 186 -14.11 -2.23 -23.59
N MET A 187 -14.62 -3.46 -23.47
CA MET A 187 -15.49 -4.05 -24.50
C MET A 187 -16.92 -3.49 -24.49
N LEU A 188 -17.40 -2.98 -23.34
CA LEU A 188 -18.73 -2.38 -23.18
C LEU A 188 -18.79 -0.88 -23.55
N GLU A 189 -17.63 -0.22 -23.70
CA GLU A 189 -17.51 1.18 -24.14
C GLU A 189 -18.00 1.45 -25.58
N VAL A 190 -18.29 0.40 -26.36
CA VAL A 190 -18.90 0.53 -27.69
C VAL A 190 -20.35 1.03 -27.63
N SER A 191 -20.96 1.07 -26.43
CA SER A 191 -22.29 1.63 -26.19
C SER A 191 -22.23 3.10 -25.73
N ALA A 192 -23.20 3.92 -26.12
CA ALA A 192 -23.29 5.37 -25.83
C ALA A 192 -23.33 5.75 -24.32
N ALA A 193 -23.25 4.77 -23.41
CA ALA A 193 -23.25 4.95 -21.96
C ALA A 193 -21.91 4.50 -21.34
N THR A 194 -20.79 5.10 -21.77
CA THR A 194 -19.42 4.78 -21.30
C THR A 194 -19.22 4.90 -19.80
N ALA A 195 -20.04 5.68 -19.09
CA ALA A 195 -19.92 5.87 -17.64
C ALA A 195 -20.38 4.67 -16.80
N VAL A 196 -21.37 3.90 -17.28
CA VAL A 196 -21.98 2.81 -16.49
C VAL A 196 -21.00 1.66 -16.27
N PRO A 197 -20.30 1.13 -17.30
CA PRO A 197 -19.29 0.08 -17.12
C PRO A 197 -18.16 0.47 -16.16
N TRP A 198 -17.73 1.73 -16.17
CA TRP A 198 -16.67 2.24 -15.28
C TRP A 198 -17.09 2.31 -13.82
N LEU A 199 -18.33 2.70 -13.56
CA LEU A 199 -18.90 2.69 -12.21
C LEU A 199 -19.00 1.26 -11.68
N PHE A 200 -19.44 0.31 -12.51
CA PHE A 200 -19.47 -1.11 -12.15
C PHE A 200 -18.07 -1.69 -11.91
N GLY A 201 -17.09 -1.39 -12.77
CA GLY A 201 -15.70 -1.81 -12.59
C GLY A 201 -15.10 -1.26 -11.30
N SER A 202 -15.29 0.04 -11.05
CA SER A 202 -14.82 0.69 -9.81
C SER A 202 -15.49 0.12 -8.56
N ALA A 203 -16.80 -0.19 -8.62
CA ALA A 203 -17.53 -0.83 -7.53
C ALA A 203 -17.04 -2.25 -7.27
N ALA A 204 -16.72 -3.03 -8.31
CA ALA A 204 -16.15 -4.36 -8.19
C ALA A 204 -14.75 -4.32 -7.54
N VAL A 205 -13.91 -3.37 -7.94
CA VAL A 205 -12.58 -3.15 -7.32
C VAL A 205 -12.75 -2.73 -5.86
N LEU A 206 -13.69 -1.85 -5.54
CA LEU A 206 -13.99 -1.44 -4.17
C LEU A 206 -14.44 -2.63 -3.31
N ALA A 207 -15.34 -3.47 -3.83
CA ALA A 207 -15.78 -4.69 -3.17
C ALA A 207 -14.61 -5.66 -2.96
N GLY A 208 -13.75 -5.81 -3.96
CA GLY A 208 -12.49 -6.56 -3.88
C GLY A 208 -11.58 -6.05 -2.77
N CYS A 209 -11.35 -4.73 -2.70
CA CYS A 209 -10.59 -4.09 -1.62
C CYS A 209 -11.19 -4.39 -0.24
N ALA A 210 -12.51 -4.32 -0.09
CA ALA A 210 -13.17 -4.64 1.18
C ALA A 210 -12.94 -6.11 1.58
N VAL A 211 -13.08 -7.04 0.64
CA VAL A 211 -12.81 -8.48 0.87
C VAL A 211 -11.34 -8.69 1.23
N LEU A 212 -10.40 -8.12 0.48
CA LEU A 212 -8.97 -8.25 0.74
C LEU A 212 -8.57 -7.62 2.09
N ALA A 213 -9.15 -6.48 2.47
CA ALA A 213 -8.94 -5.88 3.78
C ALA A 213 -9.44 -6.78 4.92
N LEU A 214 -10.58 -7.47 4.73
CA LEU A 214 -11.08 -8.46 5.68
C LEU A 214 -10.15 -9.69 5.75
N VAL A 215 -9.64 -10.16 4.61
CA VAL A 215 -8.65 -11.25 4.55
C VAL A 215 -7.37 -10.85 5.27
N LEU A 216 -6.84 -9.66 5.02
CA LEU A 216 -5.66 -9.13 5.70
C LEU A 216 -5.91 -9.03 7.21
N ARG A 217 -7.07 -8.55 7.64
CA ARG A 217 -7.46 -8.51 9.07
C ARG A 217 -7.53 -9.91 9.69
N ARG A 218 -7.94 -10.94 8.96
CA ARG A 218 -7.92 -12.33 9.42
C ARG A 218 -6.48 -12.88 9.49
N ARG A 219 -5.67 -12.61 8.46
CA ARG A 219 -4.25 -12.99 8.39
C ARG A 219 -3.44 -12.38 9.54
N VAL A 220 -3.60 -11.09 9.79
CA VAL A 220 -2.95 -10.39 10.92
C VAL A 220 -3.29 -11.04 12.26
N ARG A 221 -4.54 -11.44 12.48
CA ARG A 221 -4.93 -12.17 13.69
C ARG A 221 -4.23 -13.54 13.79
N ALA A 222 -4.13 -14.27 12.69
CA ALA A 222 -3.41 -15.54 12.63
C ALA A 222 -1.90 -15.40 12.82
N TRP A 223 -1.29 -14.30 12.33
CA TRP A 223 0.12 -13.99 12.56
C TRP A 223 0.41 -13.76 14.04
N ILE A 224 -0.45 -12.98 14.70
CA ILE A 224 -0.38 -12.73 16.14
C ILE A 224 -0.47 -14.05 16.91
N GLY A 225 -1.46 -14.90 16.62
CA GLY A 225 -1.62 -16.18 17.31
C GLY A 225 -0.41 -17.13 17.14
N ARG A 226 0.25 -17.13 15.98
CA ARG A 226 1.48 -17.91 15.76
C ARG A 226 2.68 -17.38 16.54
N LEU A 227 2.80 -16.06 16.68
CA LEU A 227 3.83 -15.44 17.51
C LEU A 227 3.65 -15.79 18.99
N ASP A 228 2.40 -15.82 19.47
CA ASP A 228 2.08 -16.20 20.84
C ASP A 228 2.36 -17.69 21.09
N ALA A 229 1.96 -18.59 20.17
CA ALA A 229 2.21 -20.02 20.28
C ALA A 229 3.71 -20.37 20.33
N GLY A 230 4.53 -19.77 19.45
CA GLY A 230 5.98 -20.01 19.44
C GLY A 230 6.69 -19.58 20.74
N THR A 231 6.12 -18.65 21.51
CA THR A 231 6.67 -18.30 22.84
C THR A 231 6.34 -19.33 23.91
N ALA A 232 5.14 -19.92 23.85
CA ALA A 232 4.73 -20.96 24.79
C ALA A 232 5.59 -22.23 24.62
N ASP A 233 5.94 -22.59 23.39
CA ASP A 233 6.79 -23.74 23.09
C ASP A 233 8.23 -23.52 23.57
N CYS A 234 8.82 -22.33 23.34
CA CYS A 234 10.14 -22.00 23.88
C CYS A 234 10.17 -21.97 25.42
N ALA A 235 9.12 -21.48 26.07
CA ALA A 235 9.03 -21.47 27.53
C ALA A 235 8.92 -22.88 28.14
N ARG A 236 8.29 -23.82 27.42
CA ARG A 236 8.21 -25.24 27.84
C ARG A 236 9.50 -26.02 27.63
N MET A 237 10.33 -25.63 26.65
CA MET A 237 11.62 -26.28 26.38
C MET A 237 12.76 -25.76 27.27
N GLY A 238 12.59 -24.58 27.88
CA GLY A 238 13.56 -23.96 28.79
C GLY A 238 13.27 -24.15 30.28
N ALA A 239 12.26 -24.95 30.63
CA ALA A 239 11.89 -25.33 32.00
C ALA A 239 12.12 -26.83 32.20
#